data_AF-A0A945PNA6-F1
#
_entry.id   AF-A0A945PNA6-F1
#
_cell.length_a   1.000
_cell.length_b   1.000
_cell.length_c   1.000
_cell.angle_alpha   90.00
_cell.angle_beta   90.00
_cell.angle_gamma   90.00
#
_symmetry.space_group_name_H-M   'P 1'
#
loop_
_entity.id
_entity.type
_entity.pdbx_description
1 polymer ?
#
loop_
_entity_poly.entity_id
_entity_poly.type
_entity_poly.pdbx_seq_one_letter_code
_entity_poly.pdbx_strand_id
1 'polypeptide(L)'
;MHLDKLFHTLGYFTVAALPFLAFTTRTRAWRAMVLMLPLGIGLEFLQQYVPGRSSDVMDMVANTAGVIMGGLGGPWCLKVADSLIQQINPGAKKEP
;
A
#
# COMPACT_ATOMS: atom_id res chain seq x y z
N MET A 1 19.39 5.67 8.82
CA MET A 1 19.27 6.29 7.48
C MET A 1 18.56 5.39 6.46
N HIS A 2 18.80 4.07 6.39
CA HIS A 2 18.10 3.18 5.45
C HIS A 2 16.79 2.56 5.97
N LEU A 3 16.67 2.35 7.27
CA LEU A 3 15.49 1.71 7.87
C LEU A 3 14.22 2.57 7.71
N ASP A 4 14.38 3.90 7.72
CA ASP A 4 13.28 4.85 7.49
C ASP A 4 12.67 4.65 6.10
N LYS A 5 13.51 4.62 5.06
CA LYS A 5 13.10 4.34 3.68
C LYS A 5 12.44 2.97 3.53
N LEU A 6 12.88 1.97 4.28
CA LEU A 6 12.21 0.68 4.32
C LEU A 6 10.81 0.79 4.93
N PHE A 7 10.63 1.53 6.02
CA PHE A 7 9.31 1.78 6.61
C PHE A 7 8.40 2.59 5.69
N HIS A 8 8.91 3.61 5.01
CA HIS A 8 8.18 4.34 3.98
C HIS A 8 7.70 3.40 2.86
N THR A 9 8.61 2.59 2.34
CA THR A 9 8.30 1.62 1.28
C THR A 9 7.26 0.58 1.72
N LEU A 10 7.43 -0.04 2.90
CA LEU A 10 6.51 -1.07 3.42
C LEU A 10 5.16 -0.48 3.84
N GLY A 11 5.17 0.72 4.42
CA GLY A 11 3.95 1.45 4.80
C GLY A 11 3.11 1.75 3.56
N TYR A 12 3.73 2.33 2.52
CA TYR A 12 3.04 2.64 1.27
C TYR A 12 2.66 1.40 0.46
N PHE A 13 3.45 0.33 0.51
CA PHE A 13 3.05 -0.98 0.00
C PHE A 13 1.74 -1.45 0.64
N THR A 14 1.67 -1.37 1.98
CA THR A 14 0.52 -1.86 2.74
C THR A 14 -0.73 -1.05 2.39
N VAL A 15 -0.68 0.28 2.45
CA VAL A 15 -1.85 1.12 2.17
C VAL A 15 -2.27 1.08 0.70
N ALA A 16 -1.34 0.82 -0.24
CA ALA A 16 -1.66 0.63 -1.65
C ALA A 16 -2.30 -0.74 -1.96
N ALA A 17 -2.09 -1.75 -1.10
CA ALA A 17 -2.73 -3.06 -1.22
C ALA A 17 -4.16 -3.09 -0.63
N LEU A 18 -4.45 -2.28 0.40
CA LEU A 18 -5.76 -2.24 1.09
C LEU A 18 -6.98 -2.00 0.17
N PRO A 19 -6.93 -1.14 -0.87
CA PRO A 19 -8.05 -0.96 -1.77
C PRO A 19 -8.54 -2.24 -2.45
N PHE A 20 -7.65 -3.22 -2.66
CA PHE A 20 -8.01 -4.51 -3.27
C PHE A 20 -8.74 -5.45 -2.30
N LEU A 21 -8.72 -5.15 -0.99
CA LEU A 21 -9.58 -5.77 0.02
C LEU A 21 -10.88 -4.99 0.21
N ALA A 22 -10.82 -3.66 0.18
CA ALA A 22 -11.94 -2.80 0.54
C ALA A 22 -12.99 -2.61 -0.57
N PHE A 23 -12.60 -2.73 -1.84
CA PHE A 23 -13.50 -2.47 -2.96
C PHE A 23 -13.83 -3.75 -3.75
N THR A 24 -15.13 -4.00 -3.91
CA THR A 24 -15.66 -5.12 -4.70
C THR A 24 -15.33 -5.03 -6.20
N THR A 25 -15.07 -3.83 -6.72
CA THR A 25 -14.76 -3.62 -8.14
C THR A 25 -13.29 -3.27 -8.33
N ARG A 26 -12.63 -4.01 -9.22
CA ARG A 26 -11.20 -3.85 -9.52
C ARG A 26 -10.86 -2.43 -9.95
N THR A 27 -11.72 -1.78 -10.73
CA THR A 27 -11.52 -0.39 -11.17
C THR A 27 -11.51 0.60 -10.00
N ARG A 28 -12.40 0.44 -9.00
CA ARG A 28 -12.40 1.31 -7.81
C ARG A 28 -11.16 1.07 -6.96
N ALA A 29 -10.74 -0.19 -6.78
CA ALA A 29 -9.51 -0.53 -6.08
C ALA A 29 -8.28 0.15 -6.71
N TRP A 30 -8.10 0.05 -8.02
CA TRP A 30 -6.99 0.71 -8.72
C TRP A 30 -7.06 2.24 -8.62
N ARG A 31 -8.23 2.83 -8.77
CA ARG A 31 -8.40 4.29 -8.61
C ARG A 31 -8.01 4.74 -7.20
N ALA A 32 -8.47 4.04 -6.18
CA ALA A 32 -8.12 4.34 -4.79
C ALA A 32 -6.63 4.12 -4.50
N MET A 33 -6.01 3.09 -5.09
CA MET A 33 -4.56 2.88 -5.00
C MET A 33 -3.78 4.07 -5.58
N VAL A 34 -4.17 4.56 -6.77
CA VAL A 34 -3.49 5.71 -7.41
C VAL A 34 -3.55 6.98 -6.55
N LEU A 35 -4.61 7.16 -5.74
CA LEU A 35 -4.72 8.28 -4.80
C LEU A 35 -3.66 8.25 -3.69
N MET A 36 -2.98 7.12 -3.47
CA MET A 36 -1.88 7.03 -2.51
C MET A 36 -0.61 7.76 -2.97
N LEU A 37 -0.46 8.04 -4.28
CA LEU A 37 0.66 8.82 -4.82
C LEU A 37 0.62 10.29 -4.36
N PRO A 38 -0.44 11.07 -4.63
CA PRO A 38 -0.52 12.44 -4.12
C PRO A 38 -0.60 12.48 -2.59
N LEU A 39 -1.17 11.45 -1.94
CA LEU A 39 -1.16 11.34 -0.49
C LEU A 39 0.29 11.27 0.04
N GLY A 40 1.13 10.39 -0.53
CA GLY A 40 2.50 10.21 -0.05
C GLY A 40 3.43 11.37 -0.35
N ILE A 41 3.25 12.02 -1.48
CA ILE A 41 3.95 13.27 -1.79
C ILE A 41 3.47 14.38 -0.84
N GLY A 42 2.16 14.52 -0.65
CA GLY A 42 1.56 15.55 0.19
C GLY A 42 1.95 15.43 1.66
N LEU A 43 1.93 14.22 2.23
CA LEU A 43 2.34 13.99 3.62
C LEU A 43 3.82 14.30 3.83
N GLU A 44 4.68 13.97 2.88
CA GLU A 44 6.10 14.30 2.95
C GLU A 44 6.34 15.81 2.89
N PHE A 45 5.63 16.52 2.00
CA PHE A 45 5.68 17.99 1.99
C PHE A 45 5.16 18.59 3.30
N LEU A 46 4.12 18.02 3.90
CA LEU A 46 3.55 18.52 5.14
C LEU A 46 4.42 18.25 6.37
N GLN A 47 5.36 17.29 6.31
CA GLN A 47 6.27 17.00 7.42
C GLN A 47 7.17 18.17 7.80
N GLN A 48 7.45 19.11 6.89
CA GLN A 48 8.23 20.31 7.22
C GLN A 48 7.54 21.21 8.27
N TYR A 49 6.23 21.05 8.46
CA TYR A 49 5.46 21.76 9.49
C TYR A 49 5.38 20.99 10.82
N VAL A 50 5.97 19.79 10.89
CA VAL A 50 6.01 18.96 12.11
C VAL A 50 7.34 19.23 12.83
N PRO A 51 7.33 19.70 14.09
CA PRO A 51 8.55 19.96 14.84
C PRO A 51 9.46 18.72 14.91
N GLY A 52 10.72 18.88 14.54
CA GLY A 52 11.71 17.79 14.54
C GLY A 52 11.63 16.85 13.32
N ARG A 53 10.88 17.20 12.28
CA ARG A 53 10.85 16.50 10.99
C ARG A 53 11.21 17.44 9.84
N SER A 54 11.76 16.86 8.78
CA SER A 54 12.07 17.52 7.52
C SER A 54 11.54 16.67 6.39
N SER A 55 11.08 17.31 5.31
CA SER A 55 10.75 16.61 4.07
C SER A 55 12.02 16.08 3.39
N ASP A 56 12.02 14.82 2.95
CA ASP A 56 13.06 14.19 2.14
C ASP A 56 12.49 13.71 0.80
N VAL A 57 13.08 14.16 -0.30
CA VAL A 57 12.71 13.69 -1.65
C VAL A 57 12.90 12.18 -1.79
N MET A 58 13.91 11.61 -1.13
CA MET A 58 14.14 10.17 -1.17
C MET A 58 13.05 9.38 -0.44
N ASP A 59 12.37 9.99 0.53
CA ASP A 59 11.24 9.37 1.21
C ASP A 59 9.98 9.46 0.35
N MET A 60 9.80 10.52 -0.46
CA MET A 60 8.79 10.54 -1.53
C MET A 60 9.01 9.43 -2.57
N VAL A 61 10.26 9.17 -2.94
CA VAL A 61 10.63 8.07 -3.86
C VAL A 61 10.33 6.72 -3.21
N ALA A 62 10.67 6.53 -1.93
CA ALA A 62 10.35 5.32 -1.18
C ALA A 62 8.84 5.09 -1.07
N ASN A 63 8.05 6.13 -0.78
CA ASN A 63 6.59 6.10 -0.77
C ASN A 63 6.05 5.63 -2.13
N THR A 64 6.51 6.26 -3.21
CA THR A 64 6.10 5.94 -4.58
C THR A 64 6.44 4.50 -4.97
N ALA A 65 7.65 4.04 -4.62
CA ALA A 65 8.07 2.66 -4.84
C ALA A 65 7.16 1.68 -4.08
N GLY A 66 6.84 1.99 -2.81
CA GLY A 66 5.87 1.25 -2.02
C GLY A 66 4.51 1.15 -2.71
N VAL A 67 3.96 2.27 -3.18
CA VAL A 67 2.67 2.29 -3.89
C VAL A 67 2.68 1.40 -5.14
N ILE A 68 3.73 1.49 -5.98
CA ILE A 68 3.86 0.68 -7.19
C ILE A 68 3.92 -0.81 -6.83
N MET A 69 4.75 -1.18 -5.84
CA MET A 69 4.85 -2.56 -5.40
C MET A 69 3.54 -3.08 -4.77
N GLY A 70 2.84 -2.26 -3.99
CA GLY A 70 1.54 -2.62 -3.42
C GLY A 70 0.45 -2.77 -4.48
N GLY A 71 0.46 -1.92 -5.51
CA GLY A 71 -0.44 -2.03 -6.65
C GLY A 71 -0.21 -3.30 -7.49
N LEU A 72 1.04 -3.60 -7.82
CA LEU A 72 1.40 -4.75 -8.65
C LEU A 72 1.34 -6.07 -7.87
N GLY A 73 1.83 -6.07 -6.63
CA GLY A 73 1.94 -7.26 -5.77
C GLY A 73 0.71 -7.53 -4.92
N GLY A 74 -0.03 -6.51 -4.47
CA GLY A 74 -1.18 -6.64 -3.59
C GLY A 74 -2.23 -7.64 -4.10
N PRO A 75 -2.75 -7.50 -5.34
CA PRO A 75 -3.70 -8.46 -5.89
C PRO A 75 -3.18 -9.90 -5.95
N TRP A 76 -1.87 -10.08 -6.14
CA TRP A 76 -1.25 -11.40 -6.14
C TRP A 76 -1.14 -11.97 -4.72
N CYS A 77 -0.65 -11.18 -3.76
CA CYS A 77 -0.57 -11.57 -2.36
C CYS A 77 -1.94 -11.99 -1.81
N LEU A 78 -3.00 -11.24 -2.14
CA LEU A 78 -4.36 -11.57 -1.72
C LEU A 78 -4.86 -12.89 -2.34
N LYS A 79 -4.59 -13.13 -3.62
CA LYS A 79 -4.92 -14.42 -4.25
C LYS A 79 -4.16 -15.60 -3.63
N VAL A 80 -2.90 -15.41 -3.28
CA VAL A 80 -2.09 -16.43 -2.60
C VAL A 80 -2.68 -16.70 -1.22
N ALA A 81 -2.99 -15.67 -0.45
CA ALA A 81 -3.62 -15.80 0.87
C ALA A 81 -4.95 -16.56 0.79
N ASP A 82 -5.84 -16.19 -0.14
CA ASP A 82 -7.09 -16.89 -0.40
C ASP A 82 -6.85 -18.38 -0.70
N SER A 83 -5.86 -18.69 -1.54
CA SER A 83 -5.55 -20.07 -1.92
C SER A 83 -5.05 -20.90 -0.75
N LEU A 84 -4.26 -20.30 0.15
CA LEU A 84 -3.78 -20.94 1.38
C LEU A 84 -4.92 -21.17 2.37
N ILE A 85 -5.80 -20.19 2.55
CA ILE A 85 -6.99 -20.29 3.42
C ILE A 85 -7.88 -21.44 2.96
N GLN A 86 -8.11 -21.58 1.65
CA GLN A 86 -8.93 -22.67 1.10
C GLN A 86 -8.27 -24.05 1.24
N GLN A 87 -6.95 -24.15 1.18
CA GLN A 87 -6.24 -25.42 1.45
C GLN A 87 -6.36 -25.85 2.91
N ILE A 88 -6.33 -24.88 3.84
CA ILE A 88 -6.45 -25.13 5.29
C ILE A 88 -7.91 -25.39 5.68
N ASN A 89 -8.86 -24.68 5.06
CA ASN A 89 -10.29 -24.79 5.32
C ASN A 89 -11.11 -24.73 4.01
N PRO A 90 -11.30 -25.85 3.32
CA PRO A 90 -12.00 -25.91 2.03
C PRO A 90 -13.48 -25.51 2.08
N GLY A 91 -14.08 -25.46 3.28
CA GLY A 91 -15.46 -25.03 3.49
C GLY A 91 -15.62 -23.54 3.79
N ALA A 92 -14.52 -22.79 3.90
CA ALA A 92 -14.56 -21.35 4.15
C ALA A 92 -15.24 -20.63 2.99
N LYS A 93 -16.38 -19.98 3.28
CA LYS A 93 -17.02 -19.09 2.30
C LYS A 93 -16.10 -17.89 2.06
N LYS A 94 -15.91 -17.48 0.81
CA LYS A 94 -15.33 -16.17 0.53
C LYS A 94 -16.29 -15.11 1.06
N GLU A 95 -15.79 -14.27 1.95
CA GLU A 95 -16.51 -13.04 2.31
C GLU A 95 -16.62 -12.15 1.05
N PRO A 96 -17.78 -11.53 0.81
CA PRO A 96 -18.07 -10.77 -0.41
C PRO A 96 -17.30 -9.45 -0.52
#